data_AF-A0A3T0RNV1-F1
#
_entry.id   AF-A0A3T0RNV1-F1
#
_cell.length_a   1.000
_cell.length_b   1.000
_cell.length_c   1.000
_cell.angle_alpha   90.00
_cell.angle_beta   90.00
_cell.angle_gamma   90.00
#
_symmetry.space_group_name_H-M   'P 1'
#
loop_
_entity.id
_entity.type
_entity.pdbx_description
1 polymer ?
#
loop_
_entity_poly.entity_id
_entity_poly.type
_entity_poly.pdbx_seq_one_letter_code
_entity_poly.pdbx_strand_id
1 'polypeptide(L)'
;MLKNYNPKFTKGSLFICTKCGKDFSDPKPERAEKLKSDLRSDLKEIDAHKKIRVMTSGCLGLCQKDEQTFAYYPNYGEMEMLSTSDDFKTAKSDILTYIKTKL
;
A
#
# COMPACT_ATOMS: atom_id res chain seq x y z
N MET A 1 8.90 -27.79 12.85
CA MET A 1 7.88 -28.00 11.80
C MET A 1 7.19 -26.68 11.52
N LEU A 2 6.95 -26.38 10.24
CA LEU A 2 6.12 -25.25 9.83
C LEU A 2 4.64 -25.65 9.90
N LYS A 3 3.76 -24.69 10.23
CA LYS A 3 2.31 -24.89 10.28
C LYS A 3 1.63 -23.90 9.32
N ASN A 4 0.64 -24.39 8.59
CA ASN A 4 -0.14 -23.56 7.67
C ASN A 4 -1.39 -23.02 8.37
N TYR A 5 -1.69 -21.75 8.16
CA TYR A 5 -2.86 -21.07 8.69
C TYR A 5 -3.55 -20.29 7.57
N ASN A 6 -4.87 -20.18 7.66
CA ASN A 6 -5.62 -19.32 6.75
C ASN A 6 -5.42 -17.84 7.14
N PRO A 7 -5.09 -16.96 6.19
CA PRO A 7 -4.96 -15.55 6.46
C PRO A 7 -6.32 -14.95 6.83
N LYS A 8 -6.34 -14.04 7.81
CA LYS A 8 -7.56 -13.29 8.19
C LYS A 8 -8.05 -12.38 7.05
N PHE A 9 -7.13 -11.85 6.25
CA PHE A 9 -7.42 -10.99 5.11
C PHE A 9 -7.50 -11.87 3.87
N THR A 10 -8.68 -11.98 3.27
CA THR A 10 -8.98 -13.02 2.28
C THR A 10 -8.39 -12.77 0.89
N LYS A 11 -8.01 -11.53 0.56
CA LYS A 11 -7.47 -11.17 -0.75
C LYS A 11 -5.96 -10.94 -0.74
N GLY A 12 -5.42 -10.20 0.22
CA GLY A 12 -3.99 -9.94 0.28
C GLY A 12 -3.60 -8.79 1.20
N SER A 13 -2.37 -8.31 1.01
CA SER A 13 -1.78 -7.19 1.76
C SER A 13 -1.19 -6.13 0.83
N LEU A 14 -1.51 -4.86 1.10
CA LEU A 14 -0.85 -3.70 0.52
C LEU A 14 0.25 -3.20 1.46
N PHE A 15 1.44 -2.97 0.91
CA PHE A 15 2.59 -2.39 1.61
C PHE A 15 2.96 -1.05 0.98
N ILE A 16 3.09 -0.01 1.79
CA ILE A 16 3.48 1.34 1.36
C ILE A 16 4.91 1.60 1.84
N CYS A 17 5.82 1.99 0.95
CA CYS A 17 7.23 2.20 1.29
C CYS A 17 7.40 3.46 2.15
N THR A 18 8.00 3.32 3.33
CA THR A 18 8.29 4.45 4.24
C THR A 18 9.56 5.22 3.89
N LYS A 19 10.38 4.70 2.97
CA LYS A 19 11.67 5.32 2.61
C LYS A 19 11.52 6.40 1.54
N CYS A 20 10.59 6.24 0.59
CA CYS A 20 10.35 7.21 -0.49
C CYS A 20 10.14 8.63 0.04
N GLY A 21 9.42 8.78 1.17
CA GLY A 21 9.15 10.05 1.83
C GLY A 21 10.38 10.95 2.07
N LYS A 22 11.55 10.35 2.27
CA LYS A 22 12.79 11.08 2.52
C LYS A 22 13.50 11.55 1.24
N ASP A 23 13.22 10.88 0.13
CA ASP A 23 13.90 11.06 -1.15
C ASP A 23 13.09 11.94 -2.12
N PHE A 24 11.91 12.42 -1.71
CA PHE A 24 11.16 13.43 -2.45
C PHE A 24 11.89 14.77 -2.46
N SER A 25 11.65 15.55 -3.50
CA SER A 25 12.16 16.93 -3.64
C SER A 25 11.69 17.83 -2.48
N ASP A 26 10.51 17.55 -1.92
CA ASP A 26 9.98 18.12 -0.69
C ASP A 26 9.75 17.00 0.35
N PRO A 27 10.73 16.73 1.24
CA PRO A 27 10.73 15.56 2.11
C PRO A 27 9.51 15.46 3.03
N LYS A 28 8.80 14.34 2.95
CA LYS A 28 7.58 14.03 3.70
C LYS A 28 7.66 12.61 4.29
N PRO A 29 8.49 12.39 5.33
CA PRO A 29 8.75 11.07 5.90
C PRO A 29 7.50 10.37 6.46
N GLU A 30 6.51 11.14 6.93
CA GLU A 30 5.27 10.62 7.53
C GLU A 30 4.20 10.24 6.49
N ARG A 31 4.44 10.50 5.20
CA ARG A 31 3.42 10.36 4.14
C ARG A 31 2.89 8.94 4.04
N ALA A 32 3.75 7.93 4.13
CA ALA A 32 3.36 6.52 4.03
C ALA A 32 2.44 6.08 5.19
N GLU A 33 2.71 6.56 6.41
CA GLU A 33 1.88 6.28 7.60
C GLU A 33 0.51 6.94 7.51
N LYS A 34 0.45 8.16 6.97
CA LYS A 34 -0.80 8.86 6.69
C LYS A 34 -1.60 8.15 5.59
N LEU A 35 -0.98 7.77 4.48
CA LEU A 35 -1.63 7.01 3.39
C LEU A 35 -2.22 5.70 3.91
N LYS A 36 -1.47 4.95 4.73
CA LYS A 36 -1.96 3.72 5.38
C LYS A 36 -3.25 3.98 6.16
N SER A 37 -3.27 5.04 6.98
CA SER A 37 -4.42 5.34 7.85
C SER A 37 -5.65 5.73 7.02
N ASP A 38 -5.47 6.60 6.02
CA ASP A 38 -6.56 7.06 5.17
C ASP A 38 -7.12 5.93 4.29
N LEU A 39 -6.28 5.11 3.68
CA LEU A 39 -6.72 3.97 2.86
C LEU A 39 -7.47 2.92 3.71
N ARG A 40 -7.08 2.71 4.97
CA ARG A 40 -7.83 1.83 5.87
C ARG A 40 -9.22 2.37 6.16
N SER A 41 -9.36 3.68 6.34
CA SER A 41 -10.65 4.34 6.53
C SER A 41 -11.52 4.17 5.29
N ASP A 42 -11.00 4.46 4.10
CA ASP A 42 -11.76 4.31 2.85
C ASP A 42 -12.19 2.85 2.60
N LEU A 43 -11.31 1.87 2.85
CA LEU A 43 -11.66 0.45 2.73
C LEU A 43 -12.68 0.00 3.79
N LYS A 44 -12.77 0.70 4.92
CA LYS A 44 -13.79 0.41 5.93
C LYS A 44 -15.18 0.83 5.46
N GLU A 45 -15.28 1.97 4.78
CA GLU A 45 -16.54 2.49 4.21
C GLU A 45 -17.19 1.52 3.21
N ILE A 46 -16.39 0.67 2.56
CA ILE A 46 -16.86 -0.35 1.62
C ILE A 46 -16.73 -1.79 2.14
N ASP A 47 -16.57 -1.99 3.46
CA ASP A 47 -16.34 -3.27 4.15
C ASP A 47 -15.20 -4.16 3.57
N ALA A 48 -14.27 -3.53 2.84
CA ALA A 48 -13.11 -4.18 2.23
C ALA A 48 -11.91 -4.29 3.18
N HIS A 49 -11.93 -3.58 4.32
CA HIS A 49 -10.86 -3.61 5.34
C HIS A 49 -10.59 -5.01 5.93
N LYS A 50 -11.54 -5.95 5.81
CA LYS A 50 -11.39 -7.36 6.19
C LYS A 50 -10.83 -8.23 5.05
N LYS A 51 -10.85 -7.74 3.81
CA LYS A 51 -10.37 -8.46 2.62
C LYS A 51 -8.91 -8.15 2.33
N ILE A 52 -8.52 -6.87 2.41
CA ILE A 52 -7.17 -6.41 2.11
C ILE A 52 -6.58 -5.72 3.34
N ARG A 53 -5.41 -6.19 3.77
CA ARG A 53 -4.63 -5.56 4.83
C ARG A 53 -3.83 -4.40 4.25
N VAL A 54 -3.89 -3.22 4.83
CA VAL A 54 -3.01 -2.10 4.43
C VAL A 54 -1.95 -1.88 5.50
N MET A 55 -0.68 -1.81 5.12
CA MET A 55 0.45 -1.60 6.02
C MET A 55 1.52 -0.73 5.37
N THR A 56 2.42 -0.24 6.20
CA THR A 56 3.69 0.33 5.77
C THR A 56 4.78 -0.74 5.76
N SER A 57 5.85 -0.47 5.02
CA SER A 57 7.02 -1.34 4.89
C SER A 57 8.30 -0.52 4.86
N GLY A 58 9.44 -1.20 5.00
CA GLY A 58 10.76 -0.62 4.73
C GLY A 58 10.96 -0.32 3.25
N CYS A 59 12.21 -0.39 2.78
CA CYS A 59 12.49 -0.25 1.36
C CYS A 59 11.88 -1.42 0.58
N LEU A 60 11.23 -1.11 -0.56
CA LEU A 60 10.68 -2.10 -1.48
C LEU A 60 11.61 -2.36 -2.69
N GLY A 61 12.79 -1.73 -2.73
CA GLY A 61 13.76 -1.91 -3.82
C GLY A 61 13.47 -1.09 -5.08
N LEU A 62 12.50 -0.17 -5.02
CA LEU A 62 12.14 0.75 -6.09
C LEU A 62 12.00 2.15 -5.49
N CYS A 63 12.79 3.10 -6.00
CA CYS A 63 12.65 4.52 -5.73
C CYS A 63 12.67 5.25 -7.07
N GLN A 64 11.53 5.85 -7.42
CA GLN A 64 11.43 6.76 -8.54
C GLN A 64 11.37 8.19 -7.99
N LYS A 65 11.94 9.14 -8.74
CA LYS A 65 12.00 10.54 -8.30
C LYS A 65 10.58 11.09 -8.13
N ASP A 66 10.30 11.67 -6.97
CA ASP A 66 9.00 12.27 -6.65
C ASP A 66 7.81 11.30 -6.84
N GLU A 67 8.02 10.03 -6.48
CA GLU A 67 6.97 9.01 -6.53
C GLU A 67 6.91 8.12 -5.28
N GLN A 68 5.70 7.88 -4.79
CA GLN A 68 5.44 6.95 -3.70
C GLN A 68 5.32 5.51 -4.23
N THR A 69 6.24 4.65 -3.83
CA THR A 69 6.18 3.22 -4.14
C THR A 69 5.28 2.47 -3.16
N PHE A 70 4.50 1.52 -3.69
CA PHE A 70 3.72 0.56 -2.95
C PHE A 70 3.73 -0.81 -3.64
N ALA A 71 3.39 -1.86 -2.89
CA ALA A 71 3.30 -3.20 -3.43
C ALA A 71 2.04 -3.91 -2.92
N TYR A 72 1.44 -4.72 -3.79
CA TYR A 72 0.33 -5.58 -3.46
C TYR A 72 0.76 -7.04 -3.49
N TYR A 73 0.52 -7.73 -2.38
CA TYR A 73 0.84 -9.13 -2.18
C TYR A 73 -0.49 -9.87 -2.08
N PRO A 74 -0.97 -10.50 -3.17
CA PRO A 74 -2.15 -11.33 -3.08
C PRO A 74 -1.85 -12.56 -2.22
N ASN A 75 -2.88 -13.14 -1.61
CA ASN A 75 -2.72 -14.42 -0.91
C ASN A 75 -2.33 -15.56 -1.87
N TYR A 76 -2.70 -15.42 -3.14
CA TYR A 76 -2.43 -16.38 -4.22
C TYR A 76 -2.07 -15.60 -5.49
N GLY A 77 -0.92 -15.95 -6.10
CA GLY A 77 -0.43 -15.31 -7.32
C GLY A 77 0.83 -14.48 -7.08
N GLU A 78 1.17 -13.68 -8.09
CA GLU A 78 2.38 -12.87 -8.09
C GLU A 78 2.17 -11.53 -7.39
N MET A 79 3.24 -11.02 -6.78
CA MET A 79 3.22 -9.67 -6.21
C MET A 79 3.33 -8.62 -7.33
N GLU A 80 2.67 -7.48 -7.11
CA GLU A 80 2.73 -6.34 -8.01
C GLU A 80 3.36 -5.17 -7.26
N MET A 81 4.34 -4.51 -7.87
CA MET A 81 5.01 -3.32 -7.33
C MET A 81 4.78 -2.15 -8.27
N LEU A 82 4.27 -1.05 -7.73
CA LEU A 82 3.88 0.12 -8.49
C LEU A 82 4.35 1.39 -7.78
N SER A 83 4.40 2.47 -8.53
CA SER A 83 4.62 3.81 -8.02
C SER A 83 3.54 4.76 -8.51
N THR A 84 3.28 5.80 -7.73
CA THR A 84 2.33 6.88 -8.03
C THR A 84 2.99 8.21 -7.65
N SER A 85 2.42 9.33 -8.07
CA SER A 85 2.89 10.67 -7.72
C SER A 85 3.15 10.82 -6.22
N ASP A 86 4.13 11.64 -5.85
CA ASP A 86 4.31 12.02 -4.47
C ASP A 86 3.12 12.85 -3.92
N ASP A 87 2.33 13.54 -4.75
CA ASP A 87 1.16 14.29 -4.28
C ASP A 87 0.20 13.39 -3.48
N PHE A 88 -0.20 13.83 -2.28
CA PHE A 88 -0.93 12.98 -1.34
C PHE A 88 -2.31 12.59 -1.86
N LYS A 89 -3.04 13.54 -2.47
CA LYS A 89 -4.40 13.30 -2.96
C LYS A 89 -4.38 12.34 -4.14
N THR A 90 -3.44 12.57 -5.06
CA THR A 90 -3.21 11.71 -6.23
C THR A 90 -2.80 10.31 -5.80
N ALA A 91 -1.77 10.18 -4.96
CA ALA A 91 -1.31 8.89 -4.45
C ALA A 91 -2.43 8.10 -3.76
N LYS A 92 -3.21 8.75 -2.88
CA LYS A 92 -4.34 8.12 -2.20
C LYS A 92 -5.38 7.63 -3.21
N SER A 93 -5.75 8.46 -4.17
CA SER A 93 -6.76 8.15 -5.20
C SER A 93 -6.32 6.98 -6.10
N ASP A 94 -5.07 7.02 -6.58
CA ASP A 94 -4.51 6.00 -7.46
C ASP A 94 -4.43 4.65 -6.76
N ILE A 95 -3.87 4.63 -5.54
CA ILE A 95 -3.75 3.41 -4.75
C ILE A 95 -5.13 2.84 -4.42
N LEU A 96 -6.08 3.67 -4.02
CA LEU A 96 -7.44 3.21 -3.71
C LEU A 96 -8.13 2.63 -4.95
N THR A 97 -8.00 3.30 -6.10
CA THR A 97 -8.55 2.85 -7.38
C THR A 97 -7.97 1.51 -7.78
N TYR A 98 -6.65 1.37 -7.70
CA TYR A 98 -5.95 0.12 -7.95
C TYR A 98 -6.40 -1.00 -7.00
N ILE A 99 -6.44 -0.76 -5.69
CA ILE A 99 -6.84 -1.78 -4.69
C ILE A 99 -8.28 -2.25 -4.91
N LYS A 100 -9.18 -1.37 -5.34
CA LYS A 100 -10.57 -1.74 -5.66
C LYS A 100 -10.65 -2.77 -6.79
N THR A 101 -9.70 -2.77 -7.73
CA THR A 101 -9.62 -3.81 -8.79
C THR A 101 -9.24 -5.20 -8.27
N LYS A 102 -8.75 -5.30 -7.02
CA LYS A 102 -8.29 -6.55 -6.40
C LYS A 102 -9.30 -7.15 -5.42
N LEU A 103 -10.47 -6.51 -5.24
CA LEU A 103 -11.54 -6.98 -4.34
C LEU A 103 -12.28 -8.21 -4.86
#